data_AF-A0A849F3N7-F1
#
_entry.id   AF-A0A849F3N7-F1
#
_cell.length_a   1.000
_cell.length_b   1.000
_cell.length_c   1.000
_cell.angle_alpha   90.00
_cell.angle_beta   90.00
_cell.angle_gamma   90.00
#
_symmetry.space_group_name_H-M   'P 1'
#
loop_
_entity.id
_entity.type
_entity.pdbx_description
1 polymer ?
#
loop_
_entity_poly.entity_id
_entity_poly.type
_entity_poly.pdbx_seq_one_letter_code
_entity_poly.pdbx_strand_id
1 'polypeptide(L)'
;MKVYKIYLLCFSVLLMSCNSSEGDWIPLFNEENLDGWHAYGADATIDGWYIENGELIYDFARRKGGASSNLVTNDKYTNFELSLEWNIGK
;
A
#
# COMPACT_ATOMS: atom_id res chain seq x y z
N MET A 1 -21.54 -15.49 -52.59
CA MET A 1 -22.27 -15.16 -51.35
C MET A 1 -21.97 -16.22 -50.30
N LYS A 2 -21.06 -15.94 -49.36
CA LYS A 2 -20.79 -16.82 -48.21
C LYS A 2 -21.40 -16.14 -46.99
N VAL A 3 -22.46 -16.73 -46.45
CA VAL A 3 -23.14 -16.27 -45.25
C VAL A 3 -23.12 -17.40 -44.21
N TYR A 4 -22.88 -17.00 -42.96
CA TYR A 4 -22.96 -17.76 -41.70
C TYR A 4 -21.76 -18.70 -41.42
N LYS A 5 -21.09 -18.61 -40.28
CA LYS A 5 -21.64 -18.70 -38.92
C LYS A 5 -20.89 -17.82 -37.92
N ILE A 6 -21.53 -16.71 -37.54
CA ILE A 6 -21.17 -15.91 -36.36
C ILE A 6 -21.81 -16.61 -35.14
N TYR A 7 -21.19 -17.69 -34.66
CA TYR A 7 -21.68 -18.43 -33.48
C TYR A 7 -20.54 -18.76 -32.54
N LEU A 8 -19.66 -17.81 -32.25
CA LEU A 8 -18.59 -18.03 -31.27
C LEU A 8 -18.15 -16.75 -30.53
N LEU A 9 -19.06 -15.79 -30.34
CA LEU A 9 -18.73 -14.56 -29.60
C LEU A 9 -19.68 -14.24 -28.43
N CYS A 10 -20.61 -15.14 -28.09
CA CYS A 10 -21.57 -14.90 -27.00
C CYS A 10 -21.37 -15.78 -25.75
N PHE A 11 -20.34 -16.63 -25.69
CA PHE A 11 -20.15 -17.52 -24.53
C PHE A 11 -19.07 -17.05 -23.52
N SER A 12 -18.44 -15.90 -23.71
CA SER A 12 -17.38 -15.41 -22.80
C SER A 12 -17.87 -14.43 -21.73
N VAL A 13 -19.12 -13.96 -21.78
CA VAL A 13 -19.61 -12.87 -20.90
C VAL A 13 -20.38 -13.41 -19.69
N LEU A 14 -19.90 -14.48 -19.05
CA LEU A 14 -20.57 -15.03 -17.86
C LEU A 14 -19.65 -15.34 -16.67
N LEU A 15 -18.43 -14.80 -16.65
CA LEU A 15 -17.48 -14.97 -15.54
C LEU A 15 -16.98 -13.65 -14.94
N MET A 16 -17.74 -12.55 -15.05
CA MET A 16 -17.54 -11.40 -14.16
C MET A 16 -18.38 -11.62 -12.90
N SER A 17 -17.94 -12.57 -12.07
CA SER A 17 -18.55 -12.84 -10.76
C SER A 17 -17.87 -12.00 -9.68
N CYS A 18 -18.71 -11.30 -8.92
CA CYS A 18 -18.52 -10.81 -7.56
C CYS A 18 -17.32 -9.87 -7.30
N ASN A 19 -17.50 -8.56 -7.51
CA ASN A 19 -16.84 -7.59 -6.64
C ASN A 19 -17.63 -7.56 -5.33
N SER A 20 -17.17 -8.32 -4.33
CA SER A 20 -17.65 -8.23 -2.96
C SER A 20 -17.35 -6.83 -2.44
N SER A 21 -18.38 -6.05 -2.14
CA SER A 21 -18.29 -4.74 -1.50
C SER A 21 -18.00 -4.87 0.00
N GLU A 22 -16.93 -5.58 0.35
CA GLU A 22 -16.19 -5.27 1.57
C GLU A 22 -15.48 -3.96 1.24
N GLY A 23 -15.71 -2.89 2.01
CA GLY A 23 -15.27 -1.55 1.64
C GLY A 23 -13.82 -1.55 1.17
N ASP A 24 -13.58 -0.99 -0.03
CA ASP A 24 -12.29 -1.09 -0.72
C ASP A 24 -11.15 -0.71 0.24
N TRP A 25 -10.30 -1.68 0.60
CA TRP A 25 -9.10 -1.42 1.39
C TRP A 25 -8.22 -0.42 0.64
N ILE A 26 -7.72 0.59 1.36
CA ILE A 26 -6.82 1.60 0.80
C ILE A 26 -5.38 1.19 1.14
N PRO A 27 -4.54 0.85 0.16
CA PRO A 27 -3.13 0.58 0.42
C PRO A 27 -2.43 1.82 0.95
N LEU A 28 -1.80 1.72 2.13
CA LEU A 28 -1.02 2.81 2.71
C LEU A 28 0.47 2.78 2.32
N PHE A 29 0.97 1.62 1.92
CA PHE A 29 2.35 1.42 1.49
C PHE A 29 2.36 0.85 0.07
N ASN A 30 3.24 1.38 -0.78
CA ASN A 30 3.32 1.03 -2.20
C ASN A 30 4.45 0.04 -2.51
N GLU A 31 5.10 -0.53 -1.50
CA GLU A 31 6.22 -1.49 -1.62
C GLU A 31 7.53 -0.91 -2.19
N GLU A 32 7.53 0.33 -2.69
CA GLU A 32 8.63 0.91 -3.45
C GLU A 32 9.32 2.08 -2.72
N ASN A 33 8.53 2.99 -2.14
CA ASN A 33 9.04 4.22 -1.54
C ASN A 33 8.17 4.70 -0.35
N LEU A 34 8.48 5.89 0.18
CA LEU A 34 7.75 6.50 1.31
C LEU A 34 6.73 7.55 0.86
N ASP A 35 6.31 7.52 -0.40
CA ASP A 35 5.22 8.37 -0.86
C ASP A 35 3.97 8.06 -0.04
N GLY A 36 3.29 9.12 0.41
CA GLY A 36 2.18 8.99 1.36
C GLY A 36 2.58 9.02 2.84
N TRP A 37 3.87 9.12 3.16
CA TRP A 37 4.37 9.17 4.54
C TRP A 37 5.23 10.42 4.83
N HIS A 38 5.25 10.83 6.09
CA HIS A 38 6.15 11.85 6.60
C HIS A 38 6.59 11.53 8.04
N ALA A 39 7.63 12.22 8.52
CA ALA A 39 8.05 12.09 9.91
C ALA A 39 7.13 12.89 10.82
N TYR A 40 6.81 12.33 11.99
CA TYR A 40 5.99 13.00 12.99
C TYR A 40 6.75 14.18 13.62
N GLY A 41 6.15 15.38 13.54
CA GLY A 41 6.67 16.63 14.09
C GLY A 41 7.03 17.64 12.99
N ALA A 42 6.87 18.94 13.29
CA ALA A 42 6.97 20.01 12.29
C ALA A 42 8.35 20.11 11.61
N ASP A 43 9.43 19.82 12.34
CA ASP A 43 10.81 19.89 11.85
C ASP A 43 11.45 18.51 11.69
N ALA A 44 10.64 17.43 11.76
CA ALA A 44 11.15 16.08 11.65
C ALA A 44 11.37 15.68 10.19
N THR A 45 12.53 15.11 9.90
CA THR A 45 12.82 14.43 8.64
C THR A 45 12.76 12.93 8.84
N ILE A 46 12.35 12.19 7.81
CA ILE A 46 12.42 10.73 7.85
C ILE A 46 13.89 10.32 8.01
N ASP A 47 14.19 9.61 9.10
CA ASP A 47 15.55 9.19 9.46
C ASP A 47 15.50 7.75 10.00
N GLY A 48 16.44 6.90 9.55
CA GLY A 48 16.51 5.48 9.92
C GLY A 48 15.55 4.55 9.19
N TRP A 49 14.60 5.06 8.39
CA TRP A 49 13.70 4.23 7.56
C TRP A 49 14.26 4.00 6.17
N TYR A 50 14.06 2.80 5.65
CA TYR A 50 14.38 2.42 4.27
C TYR A 50 13.47 1.28 3.82
N ILE A 51 13.52 0.98 2.52
CA ILE A 51 12.74 -0.10 1.92
C ILE A 51 13.70 -1.13 1.35
N GLU A 52 13.42 -2.39 1.64
CA GLU A 52 14.18 -3.54 1.17
C GLU A 52 13.23 -4.73 1.03
N ASN A 53 13.27 -5.43 -0.11
CA ASN A 53 12.42 -6.59 -0.41
C ASN A 53 10.91 -6.34 -0.27
N GLY A 54 10.44 -5.12 -0.58
CA GLY A 54 9.02 -4.77 -0.45
C GLY A 54 8.57 -4.56 1.00
N GLU A 55 9.51 -4.42 1.94
CA GLU A 55 9.23 -4.19 3.35
C GLU A 55 9.68 -2.77 3.76
N LEU A 56 8.87 -2.13 4.60
CA LEU A 56 9.23 -0.88 5.25
C LEU A 56 10.01 -1.18 6.54
N ILE A 57 11.30 -0.87 6.55
CA ILE A 57 12.22 -1.27 7.63
C ILE A 57 12.77 -0.04 8.35
N TYR A 58 12.78 -0.09 9.68
CA TYR A 58 13.47 0.87 10.54
C TYR A 58 14.73 0.25 11.14
N ASP A 59 15.85 0.96 11.03
CA ASP A 59 17.13 0.59 11.66
C ASP A 59 17.74 1.81 12.37
N PHE A 60 17.94 1.66 13.68
CA PHE A 60 18.56 2.68 14.52
C PHE A 60 19.99 3.01 14.08
N ALA A 61 20.75 2.03 13.59
CA ALA A 61 22.14 2.22 13.15
C ALA A 61 22.25 3.12 11.91
N ARG A 62 21.16 3.28 11.15
CA ARG A 62 21.10 4.15 9.96
C ARG A 62 20.70 5.59 10.29
N ARG A 63 20.40 5.91 11.54
CA ARG A 63 20.03 7.27 11.94
C ARG A 63 21.18 8.25 11.78
N LYS A 64 20.85 9.45 11.33
CA LYS A 64 21.78 10.58 11.18
C LYS A 64 21.56 11.68 12.24
N GLY A 65 20.70 11.42 13.22
CA GLY A 65 20.46 12.33 14.34
C GLY A 65 19.17 13.15 14.22
N GLY A 66 18.20 12.69 13.43
CA GLY A 66 16.89 13.34 13.29
C GLY A 66 16.14 13.42 14.62
N ALA A 67 15.36 14.50 14.77
CA ALA A 67 14.58 14.79 15.98
C ALA A 67 13.49 13.75 16.30
N SER A 68 12.98 13.05 15.29
CA SER A 68 11.98 12.00 15.39
C SER A 68 12.23 10.96 14.31
N SER A 69 11.96 9.70 14.64
CA SER A 69 11.93 8.58 13.69
C SER A 69 10.53 7.97 13.58
N ASN A 70 9.51 8.62 14.13
CA ASN A 70 8.14 8.14 14.02
C ASN A 70 7.60 8.49 12.63
N LEU A 71 7.06 7.50 11.92
CA LEU A 71 6.48 7.66 10.60
C LEU A 71 4.95 7.73 10.70
N VAL A 72 4.34 8.64 9.95
CA VAL A 72 2.88 8.86 9.91
C VAL A 72 2.41 9.06 8.47
N THR A 73 1.16 8.69 8.19
CA THR A 73 0.53 8.91 6.88
C THR A 73 0.34 10.40 6.62
N ASN A 74 0.43 10.83 5.36
CA ASN A 74 0.09 12.18 4.93
C ASN A 74 -1.41 12.47 5.13
N ASP A 75 -2.22 11.44 4.90
CA ASP A 75 -3.67 11.51 5.10
C ASP A 75 -4.03 11.31 6.57
N LYS A 76 -5.20 11.86 6.94
CA LYS A 76 -5.77 11.76 8.29
C LYS A 76 -7.07 10.97 8.23
N TYR A 77 -7.19 9.99 9.13
CA TYR A 77 -8.36 9.12 9.23
C TYR A 77 -9.03 9.34 10.60
N THR A 78 -10.37 9.27 10.64
CA THR A 78 -11.14 9.40 11.90
C THR A 78 -11.70 8.04 12.32
N ASN A 79 -12.52 7.43 11.46
CA ASN A 79 -13.07 6.09 11.66
C ASN A 79 -12.45 5.17 10.61
N PHE A 80 -11.66 4.19 11.04
CA PHE A 80 -10.98 3.28 10.14
C PHE A 80 -10.79 1.90 10.78
N GLU A 81 -10.60 0.91 9.92
CA GLU A 81 -10.01 -0.38 10.27
C GLU A 81 -8.60 -0.41 9.67
N LEU A 82 -7.62 -0.88 10.44
CA LEU A 82 -6.22 -0.96 10.01
C LEU A 82 -5.76 -2.42 10.05
N SER A 83 -5.22 -2.87 8.94
CA SER A 83 -4.53 -4.16 8.82
C SER A 83 -3.06 -3.91 8.47
N LEU A 84 -2.15 -4.61 9.17
CA LEU A 84 -0.72 -4.58 8.89
C LEU A 84 -0.04 -5.88 9.33
N GLU A 85 0.96 -6.29 8.58
CA GLU A 85 1.92 -7.31 9.00
C GLU A 85 3.16 -6.62 9.56
N TRP A 86 3.76 -7.19 10.60
CA TRP A 86 4.96 -6.63 11.21
C TRP A 86 5.91 -7.72 11.68
N ASN A 87 7.20 -7.38 11.69
CA ASN A 87 8.26 -8.20 12.25
C ASN A 87 9.14 -7.33 13.17
N ILE A 88 9.55 -7.88 14.31
CA ILE A 88 10.59 -7.28 15.15
C ILE A 88 11.81 -8.20 15.08
N GLY A 89 12.91 -7.64 14.60
CA GLY A 89 14.21 -8.30 14.62
C GLY A 89 14.64 -8.65 16.04
N LYS A 90 15.52 -9.65 16.18
CA LYS A 90 16.05 -10.10 17.48
C LYS A 90 17.00 -9.10 18.12
#